data_AF-A0A2R6L0G0-F1
#
_entry.id   AF-A0A2R6L0G0-F1
#
_cell.length_a   1.000
_cell.length_b   1.000
_cell.length_c   1.000
_cell.angle_alpha   90.00
_cell.angle_beta   90.00
_cell.angle_gamma   90.00
#
_symmetry.space_group_name_H-M   'P 1'
#
loop_
_entity.id
_entity.type
_entity.pdbx_description
1 polymer ?
#
loop_
_entity_poly.entity_id
_entity_poly.type
_entity_poly.pdbx_seq_one_letter_code
_entity_poly.pdbx_strand_id
1 'polypeptide(L)' 'QLLQNAKEQGVHSGKSPVGLAAAAVYAAALLTNEKTTQAAVSEVADISEVTIRNRYHELLEAEQDIPVA' A
#
# COMPACT_ATOMS: atom_id res chain seq x y z
N GLN A 1 -4.78 3.86 -8.76
CA GLN A 1 -6.08 4.28 -8.22
C GLN A 1 -6.26 3.84 -6.76
N LEU A 2 -5.65 2.75 -6.30
CA LEU A 2 -5.37 2.36 -4.90
C LEU A 2 -5.87 3.30 -3.78
N LEU A 3 -5.23 4.46 -3.55
CA LEU A 3 -5.62 5.36 -2.44
C LEU A 3 -7.01 5.98 -2.59
N GLN A 4 -7.42 6.28 -3.82
CA GLN A 4 -8.76 6.79 -4.12
C GLN A 4 -9.80 5.71 -3.83
N ASN A 5 -9.58 4.48 -4.28
CA ASN A 5 -10.47 3.35 -4.05
C ASN A 5 -10.54 3.00 -2.55
N ALA A 6 -9.41 2.99 -1.85
CA ALA A 6 -9.35 2.81 -0.40
C ALA A 6 -10.05 3.95 0.37
N LYS A 7 -10.13 5.15 -0.21
CA LYS A 7 -10.91 6.26 0.34
C LYS A 7 -12.41 5.99 0.21
N GLU A 8 -12.85 5.63 -0.99
CA GLU A 8 -14.25 5.33 -1.32
C GLU A 8 -14.80 4.15 -0.52
N GLN A 9 -13.97 3.14 -0.25
CA GLN A 9 -14.33 1.99 0.57
C GLN A 9 -14.13 2.20 2.09
N GLY A 10 -13.71 3.38 2.53
CA GLY A 10 -13.51 3.69 3.95
C GLY A 10 -12.29 3.02 4.60
N VAL A 11 -11.51 2.25 3.84
CA VAL A 11 -10.32 1.52 4.31
C VAL A 11 -9.25 2.46 4.87
N HIS A 12 -9.16 3.71 4.42
CA HIS A 12 -8.20 4.70 4.94
C HIS A 12 -8.44 5.16 6.40
N SER A 13 -9.64 4.95 6.96
CA SER A 13 -10.01 5.53 8.26
C SER A 13 -9.15 5.01 9.42
N GLY A 14 -8.65 5.93 10.27
CA GLY A 14 -7.81 5.60 11.42
C GLY A 14 -6.36 5.19 11.10
N LYS A 15 -5.92 5.32 9.84
CA LYS A 15 -4.58 4.92 9.39
C LYS A 15 -3.69 6.13 9.13
N SER A 16 -2.39 5.97 9.38
CA SER A 16 -1.41 7.02 9.12
C SER A 16 -1.31 7.34 7.61
N PRO A 17 -1.39 8.62 7.19
CA PRO A 17 -1.19 9.01 5.80
C PRO A 17 0.16 8.57 5.23
N VAL A 18 1.23 8.61 6.04
CA VAL A 18 2.58 8.16 5.65
C VAL A 18 2.57 6.66 5.35
N GLY A 19 1.93 5.87 6.23
CA GLY A 19 1.80 4.42 6.03
C GLY A 19 1.00 4.04 4.78
N LEU A 20 -0.07 4.77 4.50
CA LEU A 20 -0.88 4.59 3.29
C LEU A 20 -0.10 4.97 2.03
N ALA A 21 0.63 6.09 2.04
CA ALA A 21 1.43 6.52 0.91
C ALA A 21 2.57 5.52 0.61
N ALA A 22 3.31 5.10 1.63
CA ALA A 22 4.37 4.10 1.50
C ALA A 22 3.85 2.77 0.94
N ALA A 23 2.72 2.30 1.44
CA ALA A 23 2.08 1.08 0.95
C ALA A 23 1.58 1.22 -0.49
N ALA A 24 1.04 2.37 -0.87
CA ALA A 24 0.61 2.63 -2.24
C ALA A 24 1.80 2.64 -3.22
N VAL A 25 2.94 3.21 -2.82
CA VAL A 25 4.18 3.18 -3.61
C VAL A 25 4.68 1.75 -3.78
N TYR A 26 4.72 0.97 -2.70
CA TYR A 26 5.12 -0.43 -2.75
C TYR A 26 4.17 -1.29 -3.62
N ALA A 27 2.85 -1.14 -3.43
CA ALA A 27 1.85 -1.84 -4.24
C ALA A 27 1.95 -1.47 -5.72
N ALA A 28 2.15 -0.19 -6.05
CA ALA A 28 2.34 0.26 -7.43
C ALA A 28 3.55 -0.43 -8.06
N ALA A 29 4.69 -0.49 -7.36
CA ALA A 29 5.89 -1.16 -7.86
C ALA A 29 5.65 -2.67 -8.13
N LEU A 30 4.92 -3.37 -7.25
CA LEU A 30 4.53 -4.76 -7.48
C LEU A 30 3.66 -4.92 -8.74
N LEU A 31 2.64 -4.06 -8.90
CA LEU A 31 1.71 -4.12 -10.03
C LEU A 31 2.35 -3.74 -11.37
N THR A 32 3.41 -2.92 -11.34
CA THR A 32 4.18 -2.54 -12.53
C THR A 32 5.40 -3.42 -12.75
N ASN A 33 5.56 -4.51 -11.97
CA ASN A 33 6.70 -5.43 -12.03
C ASN A 33 8.07 -4.75 -11.85
N GLU A 34 8.09 -3.65 -11.08
CA GLU A 34 9.30 -2.92 -10.69
C GLU A 34 9.93 -3.55 -9.45
N LYS A 35 11.26 -3.60 -9.42
CA LYS A 35 12.00 -4.21 -8.30
C LYS A 35 12.13 -3.23 -7.13
N THR A 36 11.07 -3.12 -6.34
CA THR A 36 11.07 -2.37 -5.09
C THR A 36 10.80 -3.30 -3.91
N THR A 37 11.58 -3.18 -2.83
CA THR A 37 11.39 -3.98 -1.61
C THR A 37 10.69 -3.16 -0.52
N GLN A 38 10.06 -3.84 0.44
CA GLN A 38 9.46 -3.16 1.60
C GLN A 38 10.54 -2.46 2.44
N ALA A 39 11.73 -3.03 2.55
CA ALA A 39 12.89 -2.43 3.19
C ALA A 39 13.29 -1.09 2.54
N ALA A 40 13.35 -1.02 1.20
CA ALA A 40 13.70 0.21 0.49
C ALA A 40 12.66 1.32 0.72
N VAL A 41 11.37 0.96 0.77
CA VAL A 41 10.31 1.94 1.07
C VAL A 41 10.32 2.34 2.55
N SER A 42 10.61 1.39 3.44
CA SER A 42 10.73 1.59 4.89
C SER A 42 11.82 2.61 5.23
N GLU A 43 12.98 2.50 4.58
CA GLU A 43 14.11 3.41 4.75
C GLU A 43 13.74 4.87 4.39
N VAL A 44 13.00 5.07 3.30
CA VAL A 44 12.61 6.41 2.84
C VAL A 44 11.45 6.99 3.64
N ALA A 45 10.48 6.15 4.01
CA ALA A 45 9.24 6.59 4.67
C ALA A 45 9.34 6.65 6.20
N ASP A 46 10.44 6.16 6.79
CA ASP A 46 10.67 6.09 8.25
C ASP A 46 9.52 5.37 9.00
N ILE A 47 9.10 4.23 8.46
CA ILE A 47 8.07 3.36 9.05
C ILE A 47 8.47 1.89 8.94
N SER A 48 7.90 1.03 9.79
CA SER A 48 8.22 -0.39 9.76
C SER A 48 7.75 -1.09 8.48
N GLU A 49 8.52 -2.10 8.03
CA GLU A 49 8.10 -3.00 6.94
C GLU A 49 6.75 -3.67 7.23
N VAL A 50 6.47 -4.02 8.49
CA VAL A 50 5.18 -4.61 8.89
C VAL A 50 4.02 -3.63 8.65
N THR A 51 4.22 -2.33 8.88
CA THR A 51 3.23 -1.31 8.54
C THR A 51 2.97 -1.28 7.05
N ILE A 52 4.03 -1.26 6.22
CA ILE A 52 3.91 -1.29 4.76
C ILE A 52 3.15 -2.54 4.32
N ARG A 53 3.56 -3.72 4.83
CA ARG A 53 2.94 -5.02 4.54
C ARG A 53 1.44 -5.02 4.79
N ASN A 54 1.06 -4.62 6.00
CA ASN A 54 -0.33 -4.64 6.42
C ASN A 54 -1.19 -3.63 5.66
N ARG A 55 -0.62 -2.51 5.21
CA ARG A 55 -1.37 -1.49 4.46
C ARG A 55 -1.48 -1.82 2.98
N TYR A 56 -0.44 -2.38 2.35
CA TYR A 56 -0.53 -2.67 0.92
C TYR A 56 -1.53 -3.81 0.62
N HIS A 57 -1.62 -4.81 1.50
CA HIS A 57 -2.66 -5.85 1.39
C HIS A 57 -4.06 -5.22 1.39
N GLU A 58 -4.36 -4.37 2.37
CA GLU A 58 -5.66 -3.70 2.45
C GLU A 58 -5.95 -2.78 1.25
N LEU A 59 -4.91 -2.14 0.69
CA LEU A 59 -5.06 -1.33 -0.52
C LEU A 59 -5.39 -2.18 -1.75
N LEU A 60 -4.79 -3.38 -1.86
CA LEU A 60 -5.08 -4.32 -2.95
C LEU A 60 -6.46 -4.96 -2.78
N GLU A 61 -6.86 -5.31 -1.56
CA GLU A 61 -8.20 -5.82 -1.25
C GLU A 61 -9.30 -4.78 -1.55
N ALA A 62 -9.00 -3.49 -1.34
CA ALA A 62 -9.89 -2.40 -1.71
C ALA A 62 -9.92 -2.11 -3.21
N GLU A 63 -8.98 -2.63 -4.00
CA GLU A 63 -8.97 -2.47 -5.45
C GLU A 63 -9.89 -3.55 -6.07
N GLN A 64 -11.00 -3.14 -6.70
CA GLN A 64 -12.07 -4.06 -7.14
C GLN A 64 -11.70 -4.97 -8.34
N ASP A 65 -10.45 -4.97 -8.80
CA ASP A 65 -10.02 -5.65 -10.04
C ASP A 65 -8.75 -6.52 -9.88
N ILE A 66 -8.25 -6.74 -8.67
CA ILE A 66 -7.01 -7.52 -8.46
C ILE A 66 -7.34 -8.82 -7.70
N PRO A 67 -7.26 -10.00 -8.35
CA PRO A 67 -7.33 -11.27 -7.64
C PRO A 67 -6.14 -11.37 -6.70
N VAL A 68 -6.39 -11.38 -5.39
CA VAL A 68 -5.39 -11.77 -4.40
C VAL A 68 -5.26 -13.29 -4.53
N ALA A 69 -4.18 -13.75 -5.17
CA ALA A 69 -3.87 -15.15 -5.39
C ALA A 69 -3.42 -15.86 -4.10
#